data_AF-A0A3A8IV06-F1
#
_entry.id   AF-A0A3A8IV06-F1
#
_cell.length_a   1.000
_cell.length_b   1.000
_cell.length_c   1.000
_cell.angle_alpha   90.00
_cell.angle_beta   90.00
_cell.angle_gamma   90.00
#
_symmetry.space_group_name_H-M   'P 1'
#
loop_
_entity.id
_entity.type
_entity.pdbx_description
1 polymer ?
#
loop_
_entity_poly.entity_id
_entity_poly.type
_entity_poly.pdbx_seq_one_letter_code
_entity_poly.pdbx_strand_id
1 'polypeptide(L)'
;ELIENNNTLTGSRIGVGNRPDFIVSAVTGPASATSGQQISVSVTVCNQGTVGGSAPVEVYLSADATITPNGPTGPSPDFFVGYAGSPYLNAG
;
A
#
# COMPACT_ATOMS: atom_id res chain seq x y z
N GLU A 1 41.50 16.58 1.98
CA GLU A 1 41.36 15.12 2.20
C GLU A 1 39.99 14.82 2.82
N LEU A 2 38.98 14.53 1.98
CA LEU A 2 37.72 13.93 2.46
C LEU A 2 37.96 12.43 2.62
N ILE A 3 37.72 11.94 3.83
CA ILE A 3 37.85 10.52 4.17
C ILE A 3 36.51 9.83 3.84
N GLU A 4 36.49 9.01 2.77
CA GLU A 4 35.30 8.39 2.16
C GLU A 4 34.96 6.97 2.68
N ASN A 5 35.53 6.54 3.81
CA ASN A 5 35.37 5.16 4.31
C ASN A 5 34.41 5.01 5.50
N ASN A 6 33.47 5.95 5.71
CA ASN A 6 32.47 5.85 6.79
C ASN A 6 31.04 5.61 6.29
N ASN A 7 30.89 4.88 5.18
CA ASN A 7 29.58 4.44 4.65
C ASN A 7 29.32 2.94 4.90
N THR A 8 30.05 2.34 5.86
CA THR A 8 29.93 0.92 6.24
C THR A 8 29.04 0.68 7.46
N LEU A 9 28.32 1.70 7.92
CA LEU A 9 27.18 1.46 8.78
C LEU A 9 26.07 0.91 7.90
N THR A 10 25.64 -0.32 8.17
CA THR A 10 24.31 -0.84 7.83
C THR A 10 23.26 0.02 8.55
N GLY A 11 23.15 1.28 8.12
CA GLY A 11 22.25 2.29 8.63
C GLY A 11 20.99 2.31 7.79
N SER A 12 19.85 2.52 8.43
CA SER A 12 18.52 2.64 7.84
C SER A 12 18.53 3.41 6.52
N ARG A 13 17.68 2.99 5.57
CA ARG A 13 17.47 3.64 4.27
C ARG A 13 17.50 5.18 4.43
N ILE A 14 18.45 5.85 3.78
CA ILE A 14 18.49 7.32 3.75
C ILE A 14 17.37 7.78 2.82
N GLY A 15 16.19 8.03 3.38
CA GLY A 15 15.12 8.73 2.70
C GLY A 15 15.31 10.24 2.83
N VAL A 16 15.24 10.98 1.72
CA VAL A 16 15.19 12.44 1.75
C VAL A 16 13.72 12.87 1.88
N GLY A 17 13.33 13.36 3.06
CA GLY A 17 11.97 13.78 3.36
C GLY A 17 11.57 13.48 4.81
N ASN A 18 10.38 13.94 5.24
CA ASN A 18 9.85 13.74 6.60
C ASN A 18 8.36 13.33 6.53
N ARG A 19 8.07 12.24 5.81
CA ARG A 19 6.69 11.76 5.57
C ARG A 19 6.65 10.23 5.48
N PRO A 20 5.51 9.60 5.84
CA PRO A 20 5.27 8.20 5.52
C PRO A 20 5.14 8.00 4.00
N ASP A 21 5.47 6.79 3.54
CA ASP A 21 5.30 6.35 2.15
C ASP A 21 4.77 4.91 2.17
N PHE A 22 3.46 4.76 2.02
CA PHE A 22 2.80 3.45 2.10
C PHE A 22 2.67 2.82 0.72
N ILE A 23 3.09 1.56 0.62
CA ILE A 23 2.84 0.73 -0.56
C ILE A 23 2.11 -0.54 -0.17
N VAL A 24 1.25 -1.01 -1.06
CA VAL A 24 0.71 -2.36 -1.00
C VAL A 24 1.74 -3.30 -1.62
N SER A 25 2.37 -4.14 -0.79
CA SER A 25 3.43 -5.07 -1.23
C SER A 25 2.90 -6.45 -1.59
N ALA A 26 1.74 -6.83 -1.04
CA ALA A 26 1.07 -8.08 -1.38
C ALA A 26 -0.45 -7.97 -1.21
N VAL A 27 -1.17 -8.70 -2.05
CA VAL A 27 -2.61 -8.93 -1.92
C VAL A 27 -2.84 -10.42 -2.13
N THR A 28 -3.55 -11.05 -1.20
CA THR A 28 -3.94 -12.46 -1.29
C THR A 28 -5.44 -12.60 -1.07
N GLY A 29 -6.08 -13.46 -1.84
CA GLY A 29 -7.51 -13.74 -1.76
C GLY A 29 -7.88 -14.90 -2.68
N PRO A 30 -9.18 -15.22 -2.81
CA PRO A 30 -9.62 -16.22 -3.76
C PRO A 30 -9.33 -15.77 -5.20
N ALA A 31 -8.95 -16.72 -6.07
CA ALA A 31 -8.64 -16.45 -7.48
C ALA A 31 -9.87 -15.98 -8.30
N SER A 32 -11.07 -16.28 -7.80
CA SER A 32 -12.34 -15.86 -8.39
C SER A 32 -13.39 -15.72 -7.28
N ALA A 33 -14.33 -14.80 -7.47
CA ALA A 33 -15.45 -14.59 -6.57
C ALA A 33 -16.76 -14.54 -7.37
N THR A 34 -17.84 -15.04 -6.79
CA THR A 34 -19.18 -14.90 -7.37
C THR A 34 -19.83 -13.62 -6.86
N SER A 35 -20.65 -12.95 -7.66
CA SER A 35 -21.41 -11.79 -7.18
C SER A 35 -22.25 -12.15 -5.95
N GLY A 36 -22.20 -11.32 -4.91
CA GLY A 36 -22.87 -11.55 -3.63
C GLY A 36 -22.16 -12.51 -2.68
N GLN A 37 -21.06 -13.15 -3.09
CA GLN A 37 -20.26 -13.99 -2.22
C GLN A 37 -19.37 -13.14 -1.31
N GLN A 38 -19.38 -13.44 -0.01
CA GLN A 38 -18.39 -12.88 0.90
C GLN A 38 -17.02 -13.53 0.65
N ILE A 39 -16.00 -12.70 0.47
CA ILE A 39 -14.61 -13.15 0.29
C ILE A 39 -13.72 -12.61 1.41
N SER A 40 -12.67 -13.37 1.72
CA SER A 40 -11.59 -12.91 2.59
C SER A 40 -10.40 -12.49 1.74
N VAL A 41 -9.97 -11.25 1.93
CA VAL A 41 -8.79 -10.67 1.30
C VAL A 41 -7.82 -10.27 2.40
N SER A 42 -6.54 -10.54 2.20
CA SER A 42 -5.46 -10.05 3.06
C SER A 42 -4.54 -9.17 2.23
N VAL A 43 -4.22 -8.00 2.78
CA VAL A 43 -3.37 -7.00 2.15
C VAL A 43 -2.18 -6.74 3.06
N THR A 44 -0.98 -6.75 2.48
CA THR A 44 0.24 -6.34 3.17
C THR A 44 0.60 -4.93 2.73
N VAL A 45 0.71 -4.03 3.71
CA VAL A 45 1.14 -2.65 3.50
C VAL A 45 2.50 -2.46 4.16
N CYS A 46 3.44 -1.87 3.42
CA CYS A 46 4.75 -1.49 3.92
C CYS A 46 4.88 0.03 3.93
N ASN A 47 5.58 0.58 4.93
CA ASN A 47 5.89 2.00 5.01
C ASN A 47 7.37 2.23 4.71
N GLN A 48 7.66 2.55 3.45
CA GLN A 48 9.00 2.85 2.95
C GLN A 48 9.45 4.28 3.26
N GLY A 49 8.63 5.05 3.97
CA GLY A 49 8.87 6.46 4.24
C GLY A 49 9.91 6.68 5.34
N THR A 50 10.09 7.94 5.72
CA THR A 50 10.99 8.34 6.80
C THR A 50 10.29 8.56 8.13
N VAL A 51 8.96 8.47 8.14
CA VAL A 51 8.10 8.67 9.32
C VAL A 51 7.08 7.55 9.41
N GLY A 52 6.78 7.11 10.63
CA GLY A 52 5.71 6.14 10.87
C GLY A 52 4.31 6.74 10.70
N GLY A 53 3.32 5.88 10.45
CA GLY A 53 1.93 6.31 10.35
C GLY A 53 0.97 5.16 10.06
N SER A 54 -0.27 5.51 9.77
CA SER A 54 -1.32 4.58 9.34
C SER A 54 -2.02 5.12 8.09
N ALA A 55 -2.53 4.24 7.24
CA ALA A 55 -3.28 4.60 6.05
C ALA A 55 -4.58 3.80 5.95
N PRO A 56 -5.65 4.38 5.39
CA PRO A 56 -6.77 3.59 4.90
C PRO A 56 -6.32 2.72 3.72
N VAL A 57 -6.84 1.51 3.66
CA VAL A 57 -6.63 0.54 2.59
C VAL A 57 -7.98 0.18 2.04
N GLU A 58 -8.16 0.36 0.73
CA GLU A 58 -9.37 0.01 0.02
C GLU A 58 -9.08 -1.16 -0.92
N VAL A 59 -10.05 -2.05 -1.06
CA VAL A 59 -9.96 -3.20 -1.96
C VAL A 59 -11.03 -3.05 -3.03
N TYR A 60 -10.59 -3.18 -4.28
CA TYR A 60 -11.43 -3.12 -5.46
C TYR A 60 -11.26 -4.38 -6.29
N LEU A 61 -12.36 -4.84 -6.89
CA LEU A 61 -12.35 -5.85 -7.94
C LEU A 61 -12.25 -5.13 -9.28
N SER A 62 -11.12 -5.29 -9.97
CA SER A 62 -10.85 -4.69 -11.28
C SER A 62 -10.67 -5.75 -12.36
N ALA A 63 -11.01 -5.41 -13.59
CA ALA A 63 -10.75 -6.23 -14.77
C ALA A 63 -9.34 -6.01 -15.36
N ASP A 64 -8.61 -5.02 -14.86
CA ASP A 64 -7.25 -4.69 -15.31
C ASP A 64 -6.32 -4.37 -14.12
N ALA A 65 -5.12 -3.86 -14.41
CA ALA A 65 -4.08 -3.59 -13.41
C ALA A 65 -4.16 -2.19 -12.78
N THR A 66 -5.11 -1.35 -13.21
CA THR A 66 -5.24 0.04 -12.81
C THR A 66 -6.49 0.23 -11.97
N ILE A 67 -6.28 0.52 -10.68
CA ILE A 67 -7.40 0.81 -9.79
C ILE A 67 -7.90 2.24 -10.07
N THR A 68 -9.15 2.34 -10.51
CA THR A 68 -9.88 3.55 -10.85
C THR A 68 -11.09 3.67 -9.92
N PRO A 69 -10.99 4.37 -8.78
CA PRO A 69 -12.13 4.54 -7.87
C PRO A 69 -13.31 5.29 -8.51
N ASN A 70 -14.48 5.20 -7.88
CA ASN A 70 -15.64 6.02 -8.27
C ASN A 70 -15.27 7.51 -8.17
N GLY A 71 -15.17 8.17 -9.31
CA GLY A 71 -14.89 9.59 -9.41
C GLY A 71 -16.16 10.41 -9.70
N PRO A 72 -16.07 11.75 -9.62
CA PRO A 72 -17.18 12.63 -10.03
C PRO A 72 -17.53 12.52 -11.52
N THR A 73 -16.64 11.94 -12.33
CA THR A 73 -16.67 12.00 -13.80
C THR A 73 -17.29 10.77 -14.47
N GLY A 74 -17.81 9.80 -13.72
CA GLY A 74 -18.54 8.66 -14.30
C GLY A 74 -18.48 7.39 -13.47
N PRO A 75 -19.19 6.33 -13.91
CA PRO A 75 -19.13 5.03 -13.27
C PRO A 75 -17.71 4.46 -13.36
N SER A 76 -17.19 3.97 -12.24
CA SER A 76 -15.92 3.25 -12.21
C SER A 76 -16.06 1.88 -12.88
N PRO A 77 -15.04 1.42 -13.64
CA PRO A 77 -14.96 0.03 -14.08
C PRO A 77 -14.65 -0.95 -12.93
N ASP A 78 -14.28 -0.44 -11.76
CA ASP A 78 -13.87 -1.21 -10.59
C ASP A 78 -14.96 -1.24 -9.52
N PHE A 79 -15.17 -2.43 -8.98
CA PHE A 79 -16.16 -2.65 -7.96
C PHE A 79 -15.54 -2.58 -6.56
N PHE A 80 -16.03 -1.68 -5.72
CA PHE A 80 -15.59 -1.57 -4.33
C PHE A 80 -15.99 -2.82 -3.54
N VAL A 81 -15.00 -3.50 -2.94
CA VAL A 81 -15.21 -4.71 -2.13
C VAL A 81 -15.28 -4.35 -0.65
N GLY A 82 -14.41 -3.46 -0.18
CA GLY A 82 -14.33 -3.09 1.23
C GLY A 82 -13.08 -2.29 1.56
N TYR A 83 -12.92 -1.97 2.84
CA TYR A 83 -11.80 -1.18 3.33
C TYR A 83 -11.37 -1.61 4.73
N ALA A 84 -10.12 -1.33 5.08
CA ALA A 84 -9.55 -1.51 6.40
C ALA A 84 -8.50 -0.43 6.68
N GLY A 85 -8.31 -0.05 7.94
CA GLY A 85 -7.16 0.76 8.32
C GLY A 85 -5.92 -0.13 8.47
N SER A 86 -4.77 0.32 7.96
CA SER A 86 -3.50 -0.28 8.36
C SER A 86 -3.28 -0.07 9.86
N PRO A 87 -2.59 -0.99 10.56
CA PRO A 87 -2.02 -0.66 11.85
C PRO A 87 -1.01 0.49 11.70
N TYR A 88 -0.52 1.01 12.82
CA TYR A 88 0.62 1.93 12.80
C TYR A 88 1.86 1.18 12.28
N LEU A 89 2.41 1.63 11.17
CA LEU A 89 3.61 1.10 10.55
C LEU A 89 4.76 2.07 10.79
N ASN A 90 5.84 1.56 11.39
CA ASN A 90 7.09 2.31 11.52
C ASN A 90 7.68 2.63 10.15
N ALA A 91 8.55 3.64 10.09
CA ALA A 91 9.38 3.87 8.92
C ALA A 91 10.35 2.70 8.72
N GLY A 92 10.50 2.21 7.48
CA GLY A 92 11.47 1.17 7.15
C GLY A 92 11.01 0.28 6.01
#